data_AF-M4EFM2-F1
#
_entry.id   AF-M4EFM2-F1
#
_cell.length_a   1.000
_cell.length_b   1.000
_cell.length_c   1.000
_cell.angle_alpha   90.00
_cell.angle_beta   90.00
_cell.angle_gamma   90.00
#
_symmetry.space_group_name_H-M   'P 1'
#
loop_
_entity.id
_entity.type
_entity.pdbx_description
1 polymer ?
#
loop_
_entity_poly.entity_id
_entity_poly.type
_entity_poly.pdbx_seq_one_letter_code
_entity_poly.pdbx_strand_id
1 'polypeptide(L)'
;MCGQSTNHRTQTDIISSFEPLVAELDRLPSRLPQVFVSFCKEELGDNFVRHLAWALRELGINVLMDSYNRRGKEDEQQQVFTNIEKSNIVLAIFSKRYSESDRCLNELVKMEELTKEGKLVVIPVFYNVKTNEVRRLQGEFGIHFADSVKRFSMEPMMVQSWEEALNFIIKRSTGLSLERHRNEFALVAAIVKEVTRLLPSSRRMRRRRRLGIGEVFIRALTATFLFALFISPIRRTPDVNFLKIGNLLVGFPFLVVVLHKILC
;
A
#
# COMPACT_ATOMS: atom_id res chain seq x y z
N MET A 1 44.67 -50.67 17.17
CA MET A 1 44.95 -49.28 17.60
C MET A 1 43.95 -48.37 16.92
N CYS A 2 43.29 -47.52 17.71
CA CYS A 2 42.16 -46.66 17.33
C CYS A 2 42.43 -45.74 16.14
N GLY A 3 41.45 -45.67 15.23
CA GLY A 3 41.20 -44.49 14.41
C GLY A 3 40.00 -43.74 14.99
N GLN A 4 40.21 -42.51 15.46
CA GLN A 4 39.15 -41.53 15.67
C GLN A 4 39.51 -40.30 14.84
N SER A 5 38.79 -40.11 13.73
CA SER A 5 38.78 -38.84 12.99
C SER A 5 37.57 -38.06 13.48
N THR A 6 37.86 -36.94 14.13
CA THR A 6 36.91 -36.08 14.82
C THR A 6 36.07 -35.27 13.84
N ASN A 7 34.78 -35.22 14.16
CA ASN A 7 33.73 -34.47 13.52
C ASN A 7 33.89 -32.98 13.88
N HIS A 8 34.65 -32.23 13.09
CA HIS A 8 34.70 -30.75 13.16
C HIS A 8 34.03 -30.17 11.92
N ARG A 9 32.69 -30.17 11.90
CA ARG A 9 31.91 -29.27 11.05
C ARG A 9 31.84 -27.92 11.77
N THR A 10 32.73 -27.05 11.36
CA THR A 10 33.04 -25.80 12.04
C THR A 10 31.99 -24.73 11.73
N GLN A 11 31.72 -23.87 12.70
CA GLN A 11 30.77 -22.75 12.67
C GLN A 11 30.89 -21.81 11.44
N THR A 12 32.02 -21.85 10.77
CA THR A 12 32.33 -21.20 9.49
C THR A 12 31.44 -21.63 8.33
N ASP A 13 30.99 -22.89 8.29
CA ASP A 13 30.10 -23.39 7.22
C ASP A 13 28.70 -22.76 7.30
N ILE A 14 28.25 -22.42 8.51
CA ILE A 14 26.95 -21.78 8.73
C ILE A 14 27.02 -20.32 8.28
N ILE A 15 28.07 -19.58 8.65
CA ILE A 15 28.25 -18.16 8.28
C ILE A 15 28.37 -18.00 6.76
N SER A 16 29.10 -18.91 6.11
CA SER A 16 29.21 -19.00 4.64
C SER A 16 27.84 -19.18 3.95
N SER A 17 26.90 -19.88 4.58
CA SER A 17 25.55 -20.05 4.02
C SER A 17 24.70 -18.78 4.05
N PHE A 18 25.05 -17.82 4.91
CA PHE A 18 24.33 -16.54 5.05
C PHE A 18 24.96 -15.40 4.24
N GLU A 19 26.20 -15.52 3.77
CA GLU A 19 26.88 -14.57 2.88
C GLU A 19 26.02 -14.12 1.67
N PRO A 20 25.37 -15.03 0.91
CA PRO A 20 24.49 -14.63 -0.19
C PRO A 20 23.26 -13.85 0.29
N LEU A 21 22.77 -14.16 1.50
CA LEU A 21 21.60 -13.53 2.10
C LEU A 21 21.92 -12.14 2.64
N VAL A 22 23.12 -11.96 3.21
CA VAL A 22 23.66 -10.69 3.69
C VAL A 22 23.99 -9.78 2.51
N ALA A 23 24.61 -10.31 1.46
CA ALA A 23 24.83 -9.58 0.21
C ALA A 23 23.51 -9.17 -0.48
N GLU A 24 22.44 -9.96 -0.32
CA GLU A 24 21.11 -9.59 -0.81
C GLU A 24 20.42 -8.55 0.08
N LEU A 25 20.67 -8.57 1.40
CA LEU A 25 20.20 -7.57 2.35
C LEU A 25 20.89 -6.20 2.13
N ASP A 26 22.19 -6.19 1.85
CA ASP A 26 22.96 -4.97 1.51
C ASP A 26 22.58 -4.39 0.15
N ARG A 27 22.02 -5.21 -0.75
CA ARG A 27 21.46 -4.78 -2.03
C ARG A 27 20.02 -4.28 -1.92
N LEU A 28 19.36 -4.42 -0.76
CA LEU A 28 18.06 -3.81 -0.54
C LEU A 28 18.26 -2.30 -0.36
N PRO A 29 17.71 -1.46 -1.25
CA PRO A 29 17.55 -0.03 -0.98
C PRO A 29 17.09 0.22 0.46
N SER A 30 17.83 1.11 1.14
CA SER A 30 17.69 1.46 2.56
C SER A 30 16.28 1.85 2.98
N ARG A 31 15.41 2.24 2.03
CA ARG A 31 13.96 2.44 2.23
C ARG A 31 13.14 1.88 1.06
N LEU A 32 12.02 1.23 1.38
CA LEU A 32 11.01 0.84 0.39
C LEU A 32 10.35 2.10 -0.22
N PRO A 33 10.02 2.13 -1.53
CA PRO A 33 9.16 3.12 -2.14
C PRO A 33 7.94 3.33 -1.28
N GLN A 34 7.79 4.56 -0.83
CA GLN A 34 6.67 4.97 -0.04
C GLN A 34 5.84 5.95 -0.86
N VAL A 35 4.58 5.56 -1.08
CA VAL A 35 3.56 6.36 -1.74
C VAL A 35 2.58 6.81 -0.67
N PHE A 36 2.31 8.12 -0.59
CA PHE A 36 1.22 8.65 0.20
C PHE A 36 0.04 8.99 -0.70
N VAL A 37 -1.18 8.70 -0.24
CA VAL A 37 -2.43 9.01 -0.95
C VAL A 37 -3.18 10.07 -0.18
N SER A 38 -3.25 11.27 -0.75
CA SER A 38 -4.01 12.42 -0.24
C SER A 38 -5.35 12.51 -0.95
N PHE A 39 -6.45 12.54 -0.19
CA PHE A 39 -7.81 12.58 -0.73
C PHE A 39 -8.81 13.09 0.31
N CYS A 40 -9.94 13.64 -0.15
CA CYS A 40 -11.05 13.99 0.74
C CYS A 40 -11.84 12.74 1.10
N LYS A 41 -11.65 12.27 2.33
CA LYS A 41 -12.29 11.05 2.84
C LYS A 41 -13.81 11.18 2.94
N GLU A 42 -14.32 12.37 3.23
CA GLU A 42 -15.74 12.64 3.38
C GLU A 42 -16.51 12.52 2.05
N GLU A 43 -15.81 12.58 0.91
CA GLU A 43 -16.40 12.48 -0.42
C GLU A 43 -16.10 11.14 -1.09
N LEU A 44 -14.84 10.72 -1.10
CA LEU A 44 -14.45 9.47 -1.74
C LEU A 44 -14.73 8.32 -0.78
N GLY A 45 -15.86 7.63 -1.00
CA GLY A 45 -16.09 6.33 -0.39
C GLY A 45 -14.88 5.42 -0.62
N ASP A 46 -14.52 4.62 0.40
CA ASP A 46 -13.22 3.95 0.46
C ASP A 46 -12.91 3.04 -0.76
N ASN A 47 -13.87 2.73 -1.64
CA ASN A 47 -13.73 1.75 -2.72
C ASN A 47 -12.61 2.07 -3.72
N PHE A 48 -12.62 3.26 -4.35
CA PHE A 48 -11.60 3.61 -5.36
C PHE A 48 -10.19 3.64 -4.74
N VAL A 49 -10.04 4.34 -3.62
CA VAL A 49 -8.76 4.49 -2.93
C VAL A 49 -8.25 3.14 -2.40
N ARG A 50 -9.13 2.28 -1.88
CA ARG A 50 -8.76 0.92 -1.45
C ARG A 50 -8.30 0.06 -2.62
N HIS A 51 -8.98 0.10 -3.76
CA HIS A 51 -8.55 -0.64 -4.95
C HIS A 51 -7.20 -0.16 -5.45
N LEU A 52 -6.98 1.16 -5.49
CA LEU A 52 -5.69 1.75 -5.84
C LEU A 52 -4.59 1.32 -4.87
N ALA A 53 -4.83 1.44 -3.56
CA ALA A 53 -3.87 1.04 -2.54
C ALA A 53 -3.56 -0.46 -2.59
N TRP A 54 -4.56 -1.29 -2.83
CA TRP A 54 -4.38 -2.73 -3.04
C TRP A 54 -3.51 -3.01 -4.27
N ALA A 55 -3.79 -2.38 -5.41
CA ALA A 55 -3.03 -2.59 -6.65
C ALA A 55 -1.55 -2.20 -6.50
N LEU A 56 -1.26 -1.10 -5.79
CA LEU A 56 0.11 -0.68 -5.49
C LEU A 56 0.80 -1.65 -4.52
N ARG A 57 0.11 -2.11 -3.47
CA ARG A 57 0.64 -3.08 -2.49
C ARG A 57 0.93 -4.45 -3.10
N GLU A 58 0.15 -4.88 -4.08
CA GLU A 58 0.42 -6.11 -4.85
C GLU A 58 1.77 -6.06 -5.59
N LEU A 59 2.28 -4.85 -5.88
CA LEU A 59 3.61 -4.62 -6.46
C LEU A 59 4.72 -4.44 -5.41
N GLY A 60 4.42 -4.64 -4.12
CA GLY A 60 5.37 -4.45 -3.03
C GLY A 60 5.68 -2.98 -2.72
N ILE A 61 4.85 -2.05 -3.19
CA ILE A 61 4.96 -0.63 -2.88
C ILE A 61 4.31 -0.36 -1.52
N ASN A 62 5.00 0.34 -0.63
CA ASN A 62 4.42 0.74 0.64
C ASN A 62 3.48 1.92 0.41
N VAL A 63 2.21 1.77 0.80
CA VAL A 63 1.19 2.80 0.63
C VAL A 63 0.74 3.29 2.00
N LEU A 64 1.10 4.53 2.30
CA LEU A 64 0.53 5.31 3.38
C LEU A 64 -0.75 5.97 2.85
N MET A 65 -1.80 5.89 3.64
CA MET A 65 -3.05 6.58 3.34
C MET A 65 -3.36 7.45 4.54
N ASP A 66 -4.14 8.49 4.30
CA ASP A 66 -4.81 9.16 5.38
C ASP A 66 -5.69 8.17 6.18
N SER A 67 -5.21 7.74 7.35
CA SER A 67 -5.97 6.88 8.26
C SER A 67 -6.54 7.71 9.41
N TYR A 68 -7.84 7.99 9.32
CA TYR A 68 -8.63 8.59 10.40
C TYR A 68 -8.57 7.71 11.65
N ASN A 69 -7.89 8.16 12.70
CA ASN A 69 -7.82 7.43 13.96
C ASN A 69 -7.87 8.41 15.14
N ARG A 70 -9.08 8.92 15.44
CA ARG A 70 -9.65 9.23 16.78
C ARG A 70 -8.73 9.95 17.80
N ARG A 71 -7.72 10.71 17.37
CA ARG A 71 -6.92 11.57 18.26
C ARG A 71 -7.06 13.00 17.76
N GLY A 72 -6.77 14.00 18.60
CA GLY A 72 -7.09 15.40 18.30
C GLY A 72 -6.61 15.88 16.92
N LYS A 73 -7.26 16.90 16.36
CA LYS A 73 -7.01 17.41 15.00
C LYS A 73 -5.53 17.75 14.73
N GLU A 74 -4.81 18.29 15.72
CA GLU A 74 -3.41 18.69 15.60
C GLU A 74 -2.46 17.48 15.52
N ASP A 75 -2.67 16.46 16.37
CA ASP A 75 -1.89 15.22 16.33
C ASP A 75 -2.07 14.48 15.00
N GLU A 76 -3.29 14.49 14.47
CA GLU A 76 -3.60 13.91 13.16
C GLU A 76 -2.89 14.66 12.03
N GLN A 77 -2.88 15.99 12.05
CA GLN A 77 -2.19 16.79 11.04
C GLN A 77 -0.67 16.57 11.06
N GLN A 78 -0.05 16.54 12.24
CA GLN A 78 1.39 16.31 12.37
C GLN A 78 1.80 14.91 11.86
N GLN A 79 0.98 13.90 12.14
CA GLN A 79 1.21 12.54 11.65
C GLN A 79 1.11 12.47 10.11
N VAL A 80 0.19 13.23 9.53
CA VAL A 80 -0.01 13.31 8.08
C VAL A 80 1.18 13.98 7.41
N PHE A 81 1.66 15.11 7.93
CA PHE A 81 2.86 15.77 7.42
C PHE A 81 4.09 14.86 7.50
N THR A 82 4.25 14.14 8.60
CA THR A 82 5.30 13.14 8.75
C THR A 82 5.20 12.04 7.68
N ASN A 83 3.99 11.62 7.32
CA ASN A 83 3.77 10.61 6.28
C ASN A 83 4.10 11.14 4.88
N ILE A 84 3.77 12.41 4.60
CA ILE A 84 4.16 13.08 3.35
C ILE A 84 5.70 13.18 3.27
N GLU A 85 6.36 13.62 4.34
CA GLU A 85 7.82 13.78 4.39
C GLU A 85 8.59 12.46 4.21
N LYS A 86 8.05 11.35 4.70
CA LYS A 86 8.66 10.02 4.53
C LYS A 86 8.42 9.43 3.13
N SER A 87 7.47 9.99 2.37
CA SER A 87 7.07 9.48 1.06
C SER A 87 7.96 10.00 -0.06
N ASN A 88 8.13 9.17 -1.09
CA ASN A 88 8.83 9.57 -2.33
C ASN A 88 7.86 10.15 -3.35
N ILE A 89 6.62 9.66 -3.33
CA ILE A 89 5.56 10.03 -4.26
C ILE A 89 4.29 10.32 -3.47
N VAL A 90 3.61 11.41 -3.79
CA VAL A 90 2.23 11.66 -3.33
C VAL A 90 1.27 11.58 -4.50
N LEU A 91 0.18 10.84 -4.32
CA LEU A 91 -0.99 10.87 -5.18
C LEU A 91 -1.99 11.86 -4.58
N ALA A 92 -2.13 13.03 -5.19
CA ALA A 92 -3.10 14.06 -4.78
C ALA A 92 -4.40 13.87 -5.57
N ILE A 93 -5.42 13.28 -4.92
CA ILE A 93 -6.69 12.92 -5.56
C ILE A 93 -7.68 14.08 -5.41
N PHE A 94 -7.66 14.99 -6.37
CA PHE A 94 -8.62 16.07 -6.49
C PHE A 94 -10.01 15.51 -6.82
N SER A 95 -10.96 15.82 -5.94
CA SER A 95 -12.37 15.48 -5.99
C SER A 95 -13.19 16.74 -5.67
N LYS A 96 -14.52 16.71 -5.78
CA LYS A 96 -15.35 17.94 -5.76
C LYS A 96 -15.18 18.75 -4.48
N ARG A 97 -15.09 18.06 -3.34
CA ARG A 97 -15.01 18.60 -1.98
C ARG A 97 -13.58 18.62 -1.44
N TYR A 98 -12.57 18.25 -2.24
CA TYR A 98 -11.17 18.36 -1.83
C TYR A 98 -10.83 19.79 -1.37
N SER A 99 -11.34 20.80 -2.08
CA SER A 99 -11.17 22.22 -1.74
C SER A 99 -12.02 22.69 -0.55
N GLU A 100 -12.93 21.88 -0.04
CA GLU A 100 -13.69 22.14 1.19
C GLU A 100 -12.95 21.66 2.45
N SER A 101 -11.93 20.80 2.29
CA SER A 101 -11.19 20.23 3.40
C SER A 101 -9.92 21.05 3.67
N ASP A 102 -9.93 21.83 4.74
CA ASP A 102 -8.77 22.61 5.20
C ASP A 102 -7.53 21.71 5.35
N ARG A 103 -7.76 20.45 5.74
CA ARG A 103 -6.71 19.45 5.85
C ARG A 103 -6.10 19.09 4.50
N CYS A 104 -6.94 18.78 3.50
CA CYS A 104 -6.47 18.49 2.13
C CYS A 104 -5.72 19.68 1.53
N LEU A 105 -6.14 20.90 1.84
CA LEU A 105 -5.47 22.13 1.40
C LEU A 105 -4.13 22.34 2.12
N ASN A 106 -4.06 22.08 3.43
CA ASN A 106 -2.81 22.15 4.19
C ASN A 106 -1.81 21.07 3.78
N GLU A 107 -2.28 19.86 3.46
CA GLU A 107 -1.45 18.81 2.85
C GLU A 107 -0.85 19.28 1.52
N LEU A 108 -1.63 20.00 0.71
CA LEU A 108 -1.18 20.53 -0.59
C LEU A 108 -0.05 21.56 -0.43
N VAL A 109 -0.13 22.42 0.58
CA VAL A 109 0.95 23.36 0.93
C VAL A 109 2.22 22.61 1.32
N LYS A 110 2.11 21.57 2.16
CA LYS A 110 3.27 20.76 2.54
C LYS A 110 3.87 20.01 1.34
N MET A 111 3.02 19.54 0.42
CA MET A 111 3.46 18.91 -0.83
C MET A 111 4.23 19.89 -1.72
N GLU A 112 3.76 21.14 -1.84
CA GLU A 112 4.46 22.19 -2.58
C GLU A 112 5.86 22.44 -2.00
N GLU A 113 5.97 22.65 -0.68
CA GLU A 113 7.22 22.86 0.05
C GLU A 113 8.25 21.77 -0.30
N LEU A 114 7.89 20.50 -0.07
CA LEU A 114 8.80 19.37 -0.30
C LEU A 114 9.12 19.13 -1.78
N THR A 115 8.20 19.50 -2.68
CA THR A 115 8.44 19.43 -4.13
C THR A 115 9.42 20.51 -4.57
N LYS A 116 9.34 21.73 -4.01
CA LYS A 116 10.30 22.81 -4.27
C LYS A 116 11.71 22.44 -3.80
N GLU A 117 11.80 21.69 -2.71
CA GLU A 117 13.07 21.13 -2.18
C GLU A 117 13.59 19.91 -2.96
N GLY A 118 12.85 19.41 -3.94
CA GLY A 118 13.23 18.21 -4.72
C GLY A 118 13.14 16.90 -3.93
N LYS A 119 12.48 16.89 -2.76
CA LYS A 119 12.34 15.72 -1.90
C LYS A 119 11.13 14.85 -2.26
N LEU A 120 10.15 15.41 -2.96
CA LEU A 120 8.87 14.78 -3.23
C LEU A 120 8.43 14.94 -4.69
N VAL A 121 7.83 13.88 -5.25
CA VAL A 121 7.13 13.93 -6.53
C VAL A 121 5.62 13.85 -6.28
N VAL A 122 4.85 14.79 -6.83
CA VAL A 122 3.39 14.79 -6.72
C VAL A 122 2.77 14.43 -8.06
N ILE A 123 1.82 13.49 -8.04
CA ILE A 123 1.00 13.11 -9.20
C ILE A 123 -0.44 13.59 -8.92
N PRO A 124 -0.90 14.64 -9.63
CA PRO A 124 -2.30 15.05 -9.61
C PRO A 124 -3.20 13.97 -10.22
N VAL A 125 -4.24 13.56 -9.49
CA VAL A 125 -5.28 12.63 -9.95
C VAL A 125 -6.63 13.35 -9.86
N PHE A 126 -7.32 13.53 -10.98
CA PHE A 126 -8.63 14.18 -11.06
C PHE A 126 -9.74 13.13 -11.10
N TYR A 127 -10.47 13.02 -10.00
CA TYR A 127 -11.51 12.02 -9.79
C TYR A 127 -12.88 12.69 -9.67
N ASN A 128 -13.82 12.36 -10.57
CA ASN A 128 -15.15 12.99 -10.65
C ASN A 128 -15.15 14.53 -10.71
N VAL A 129 -14.04 15.13 -11.17
CA VAL A 129 -13.89 16.57 -11.42
C VAL A 129 -13.21 16.80 -12.77
N LYS A 130 -13.56 17.90 -13.46
CA LYS A 130 -12.84 18.27 -14.67
C LYS A 130 -11.53 18.95 -14.30
N THR A 131 -10.44 18.54 -14.96
CA THR A 131 -9.11 19.14 -14.75
C THR A 131 -9.12 20.66 -14.95
N ASN A 132 -9.92 21.18 -15.90
CA ASN A 132 -10.02 22.62 -16.15
C ASN A 132 -10.75 23.38 -15.03
N GLU A 133 -11.74 22.75 -14.39
CA GLU A 133 -12.47 23.35 -13.26
C GLU A 133 -11.55 23.48 -12.05
N VAL A 134 -10.77 22.44 -11.72
CA VAL A 134 -9.76 22.50 -10.65
C VAL A 134 -8.70 23.57 -10.96
N ARG A 135 -8.18 23.61 -12.20
CA ARG A 135 -7.16 24.58 -12.64
C ARG A 135 -7.58 26.04 -12.51
N ARG A 136 -8.86 26.32 -12.74
CA ARG A 136 -9.40 27.68 -12.76
C ARG A 136 -10.12 28.04 -11.47
N LEU A 137 -10.17 27.13 -10.50
CA LEU A 137 -11.01 27.25 -9.31
C LEU A 137 -12.46 27.58 -9.70
N GLN A 138 -13.02 26.80 -10.62
CA GLN A 138 -14.37 26.95 -11.18
C GLN A 138 -15.22 25.69 -10.96
N GLY A 139 -16.49 25.75 -11.35
CA GLY A 139 -17.43 24.64 -11.17
C GLY A 139 -17.66 24.33 -9.69
N GLU A 140 -18.06 23.09 -9.39
CA GLU A 140 -18.29 22.64 -8.00
C GLU A 140 -17.01 22.76 -7.15
N PHE A 141 -15.85 22.43 -7.72
CA PHE A 141 -14.56 22.56 -7.02
C PHE A 141 -14.30 24.02 -6.58
N GLY A 142 -14.58 24.97 -7.46
CA GLY A 142 -14.44 26.41 -7.18
C GLY A 142 -15.44 26.92 -6.14
N ILE A 143 -16.68 26.41 -6.15
CA ILE A 143 -17.70 26.75 -5.14
C ILE A 143 -17.22 26.29 -3.75
N HIS A 144 -16.79 25.03 -3.62
CA HIS A 144 -16.25 24.51 -2.37
C HIS A 144 -14.99 25.27 -1.90
N PHE A 145 -14.15 25.70 -2.85
CA PHE A 145 -12.99 26.53 -2.52
C PHE A 145 -13.42 27.91 -2.00
N ALA A 146 -14.37 28.56 -2.66
CA ALA A 146 -14.89 29.87 -2.23
C ALA A 146 -15.53 29.82 -0.83
N ASP A 147 -16.22 28.72 -0.50
CA ASP A 147 -16.74 28.49 0.84
C ASP A 147 -15.60 28.40 1.87
N SER A 148 -14.52 27.68 1.57
CA SER A 148 -13.32 27.67 2.40
C SER A 148 -12.70 29.07 2.55
N VAL A 149 -12.55 29.83 1.47
CA VAL A 149 -12.07 31.23 1.53
C VAL A 149 -12.93 32.08 2.45
N LYS A 150 -14.25 31.92 2.41
CA LYS A 150 -15.18 32.64 3.29
C LYS A 150 -15.01 32.24 4.76
N ARG A 151 -14.81 30.95 5.06
CA ARG A 151 -14.55 30.48 6.43
C ARG A 151 -13.24 31.05 7.00
N PHE A 152 -12.24 31.23 6.14
CA PHE A 152 -10.90 31.72 6.48
C PHE A 152 -10.69 33.19 6.09
N SER A 153 -11.76 34.00 6.06
CA SER A 153 -11.68 35.40 5.60
C SER A 153 -10.74 36.27 6.45
N MET A 154 -10.48 35.87 7.69
CA MET A 154 -9.57 36.56 8.61
C MET A 154 -8.10 36.08 8.49
N GLU A 155 -7.83 35.09 7.63
CA GLU A 155 -6.53 34.45 7.44
C GLU A 155 -6.09 34.51 5.96
N PRO A 156 -5.96 35.71 5.36
CA PRO A 156 -5.72 35.86 3.92
C PRO A 156 -4.41 35.21 3.45
N MET A 157 -3.38 35.17 4.29
CA MET A 157 -2.11 34.51 3.99
C MET A 157 -2.26 32.98 3.87
N MET A 158 -3.16 32.36 4.64
CA MET A 158 -3.44 30.93 4.54
C MET A 158 -4.14 30.61 3.22
N VAL A 159 -5.17 31.39 2.88
CA VAL A 159 -5.88 31.28 1.59
C VAL A 159 -4.92 31.43 0.41
N GLN A 160 -4.05 32.45 0.46
CA GLN A 160 -3.05 32.66 -0.58
C GLN A 160 -2.12 31.45 -0.72
N SER A 161 -1.67 30.87 0.40
CA SER A 161 -0.82 29.66 0.38
C SER A 161 -1.52 28.48 -0.29
N TRP A 162 -2.83 28.31 -0.07
CA TRP A 162 -3.61 27.26 -0.74
C TRP A 162 -3.73 27.48 -2.25
N GLU A 163 -3.97 28.71 -2.70
CA GLU A 163 -4.04 29.05 -4.12
C GLU A 163 -2.69 28.84 -4.82
N GLU A 164 -1.60 29.25 -4.18
CA GLU A 164 -0.23 29.07 -4.68
C GLU A 164 0.11 27.58 -4.81
N ALA A 165 -0.13 26.80 -3.75
CA ALA A 165 0.12 25.36 -3.75
C ALA A 165 -0.68 24.62 -4.83
N LEU A 166 -1.97 24.95 -4.97
CA LEU A 166 -2.83 24.34 -5.99
C LEU A 166 -2.37 24.67 -7.41
N ASN A 167 -2.06 25.93 -7.67
CA ASN A 167 -1.50 26.36 -8.94
C ASN A 167 -0.15 25.70 -9.23
N PHE A 168 0.72 25.61 -8.24
CA PHE A 168 2.05 25.01 -8.38
C PHE A 168 1.96 23.53 -8.74
N ILE A 169 1.19 22.75 -7.98
CA ILE A 169 1.06 21.31 -8.19
C ILE A 169 0.40 20.99 -9.53
N ILE A 170 -0.66 21.71 -9.91
CA ILE A 170 -1.38 21.42 -11.15
C ILE A 170 -0.64 21.89 -12.40
N LYS A 171 0.18 22.94 -12.33
CA LYS A 171 0.97 23.42 -13.50
C LYS A 171 2.11 22.49 -13.87
N ARG A 172 2.68 21.74 -12.91
CA ARG A 172 3.83 20.85 -13.14
C ARG A 172 3.49 19.55 -13.86
N SER A 173 2.22 19.17 -13.93
CA SER A 173 1.80 17.93 -14.58
C SER A 173 0.43 18.04 -15.22
N THR A 174 0.23 17.34 -16.34
CA THR A 174 -1.09 17.20 -16.95
C THR A 174 -2.03 16.32 -16.11
N GLY A 175 -1.48 15.60 -15.12
CA GLY A 175 -2.17 14.69 -14.22
C GLY A 175 -2.85 13.52 -14.91
N LEU A 176 -3.44 12.65 -14.11
CA LEU A 176 -4.28 11.54 -14.55
C LEU A 176 -5.73 11.89 -14.23
N SER A 177 -6.68 11.62 -15.11
CA SER A 177 -8.10 11.94 -14.85
C SER A 177 -9.03 10.79 -15.19
N LEU A 178 -10.09 10.64 -14.41
CA LEU A 178 -11.14 9.66 -14.68
C LEU A 178 -11.80 9.91 -16.03
N GLU A 179 -12.02 11.19 -16.38
CA GLU A 179 -12.58 11.62 -17.67
C GLU A 179 -11.77 11.07 -18.86
N ARG A 180 -10.43 11.16 -18.82
CA ARG A 180 -9.56 10.65 -19.90
C ARG A 180 -9.49 9.12 -19.92
N HIS A 181 -9.56 8.47 -18.76
CA HIS A 181 -9.39 7.03 -18.64
C HIS A 181 -10.72 6.25 -18.69
N ARG A 182 -11.86 6.95 -18.80
CA ARG A 182 -13.24 6.44 -18.96
C ARG A 182 -13.82 5.71 -17.74
N ASN A 183 -13.02 4.97 -16.99
CA ASN A 183 -13.46 4.25 -15.79
C ASN A 183 -12.34 4.12 -14.74
N GLU A 184 -12.73 3.75 -13.52
CA GLU A 184 -11.82 3.63 -12.37
C GLU A 184 -10.72 2.59 -12.60
N PHE A 185 -11.03 1.45 -13.22
CA PHE A 185 -10.05 0.40 -13.47
C PHE A 185 -8.91 0.87 -14.36
N ALA A 186 -9.24 1.55 -15.46
CA ALA A 186 -8.26 2.12 -16.37
C ALA A 186 -7.47 3.26 -15.71
N LEU A 187 -8.11 4.06 -14.86
CA LEU A 187 -7.43 5.10 -14.08
C LEU A 187 -6.43 4.48 -13.08
N VAL A 188 -6.83 3.45 -12.32
CA VAL A 188 -5.93 2.73 -11.40
C VAL A 188 -4.75 2.14 -12.16
N ALA A 189 -4.99 1.49 -13.30
CA ALA A 189 -3.91 0.94 -14.13
C ALA A 189 -2.91 2.03 -14.58
N ALA A 190 -3.41 3.20 -14.98
CA ALA A 190 -2.57 4.34 -15.37
C ALA A 190 -1.77 4.90 -14.19
N ILE A 191 -2.39 5.06 -13.02
CA ILE A 191 -1.70 5.51 -11.79
C ILE A 191 -0.59 4.53 -11.42
N VAL A 192 -0.90 3.23 -11.37
CA VAL A 192 0.07 2.18 -11.04
C VAL A 192 1.25 2.19 -12.03
N LYS A 193 0.97 2.34 -13.32
CA LYS A 193 2.00 2.47 -14.36
C LYS A 193 2.90 3.67 -14.11
N GLU A 194 2.31 4.82 -13.81
CA GLU A 194 3.05 6.07 -13.59
C GLU A 194 3.89 6.03 -12.32
N VAL A 195 3.34 5.53 -11.20
CA VAL A 195 4.11 5.30 -9.97
C VAL A 195 5.27 4.36 -10.24
N THR A 196 5.04 3.23 -10.92
CA THR A 196 6.10 2.25 -11.22
C THR A 196 7.19 2.84 -12.10
N ARG A 197 6.85 3.74 -13.03
CA ARG A 197 7.81 4.45 -13.90
C ARG A 197 8.76 5.35 -13.09
N LEU A 198 8.27 5.94 -12.01
CA LEU A 198 9.04 6.84 -11.15
C LEU A 198 9.92 6.10 -10.13
N LEU A 199 9.71 4.79 -9.95
CA LEU A 199 10.52 3.99 -9.03
C LEU A 199 11.77 3.42 -9.73
N PRO A 200 12.93 3.37 -9.04
CA PRO A 200 14.18 2.88 -9.63
C PRO A 200 14.09 1.41 -10.08
N SER A 201 14.73 1.14 -11.22
CA SER A 201 14.63 -0.08 -12.04
C SER A 201 14.96 -1.40 -11.33
N SER A 202 15.70 -1.38 -10.21
CA SER A 202 16.11 -2.58 -9.47
C SER A 202 14.96 -3.36 -8.82
N ARG A 203 13.71 -2.90 -8.96
CA ARG A 203 12.53 -3.49 -8.32
C ARG A 203 11.48 -4.04 -9.29
N ARG A 204 11.80 -4.22 -10.58
CA ARG A 204 10.95 -5.01 -11.49
C ARG A 204 10.74 -6.46 -11.04
N MET A 205 11.43 -6.91 -9.99
CA MET A 205 11.34 -8.26 -9.45
C MET A 205 11.02 -8.26 -7.96
N ARG A 206 9.72 -8.25 -7.66
CA ARG A 206 9.08 -9.19 -6.73
C ARG A 206 7.58 -9.08 -7.00
N ARG A 207 7.13 -9.68 -8.12
CA ARG A 207 5.80 -10.29 -8.06
C ARG A 207 5.88 -11.21 -6.84
N ARG A 208 5.16 -10.89 -5.75
CA ARG A 208 4.70 -11.97 -4.87
C ARG A 208 4.14 -12.99 -5.83
N ARG A 209 4.75 -14.18 -5.94
CA ARG A 209 4.10 -15.26 -6.70
C ARG A 209 2.70 -15.34 -6.10
N ARG A 210 1.68 -14.96 -6.86
CA ARG A 210 0.31 -15.31 -6.52
C ARG A 210 0.33 -16.82 -6.53
N LEU A 211 0.46 -17.41 -5.35
CA LEU A 211 0.33 -18.83 -5.17
C LEU A 211 -1.04 -19.17 -5.72
N GLY A 212 -1.07 -19.94 -6.81
CA GLY A 212 -2.32 -20.46 -7.32
C GLY A 212 -3.02 -21.20 -6.18
N ILE A 213 -4.35 -21.19 -6.18
CA ILE A 213 -5.15 -21.92 -5.19
C ILE A 213 -4.61 -23.36 -5.02
N GLY A 214 -4.26 -24.02 -6.12
CA GLY A 214 -3.62 -25.33 -6.09
C GLY A 214 -2.28 -25.37 -5.34
N GLU A 215 -1.43 -24.35 -5.46
CA GLU A 215 -0.15 -24.29 -4.76
C GLU A 215 -0.35 -24.04 -3.24
N VAL A 216 -1.37 -23.29 -2.86
CA VAL A 216 -1.78 -23.12 -1.45
C VAL A 216 -2.27 -24.45 -0.88
N PHE A 217 -3.12 -25.18 -1.60
CA PHE A 217 -3.59 -26.50 -1.21
C PHE A 217 -2.47 -27.52 -1.07
N ILE A 218 -1.55 -27.56 -2.05
CA ILE A 218 -0.39 -28.45 -2.01
C ILE A 218 0.46 -28.13 -0.78
N ARG A 219 0.73 -26.85 -0.50
CA ARG A 219 1.51 -26.44 0.67
C ARG A 219 0.82 -26.82 1.98
N ALA A 220 -0.49 -26.61 2.08
CA ALA A 220 -1.27 -27.02 3.25
C ALA A 220 -1.21 -28.54 3.46
N LEU A 221 -1.44 -29.34 2.41
CA LEU A 221 -1.32 -30.80 2.44
C LEU A 221 0.07 -31.26 2.87
N THR A 222 1.13 -30.67 2.31
CA THR A 222 2.51 -31.01 2.69
C THR A 222 2.81 -30.63 4.14
N ALA A 223 2.31 -29.50 4.64
CA ALA A 223 2.50 -29.07 6.02
C ALA A 223 1.75 -30.00 6.99
N THR A 224 0.52 -30.41 6.66
CA THR A 224 -0.25 -31.38 7.44
C THR A 224 0.43 -32.75 7.45
N PHE A 225 0.97 -33.20 6.30
CA PHE A 225 1.70 -34.46 6.20
C PHE A 225 2.99 -34.45 7.01
N LEU A 226 3.78 -33.37 6.92
CA LEU A 226 5.00 -33.20 7.73
C LEU A 226 4.68 -33.08 9.22
N PHE A 227 3.63 -32.36 9.59
CA PHE A 227 3.17 -32.26 10.97
C PHE A 227 2.75 -33.64 11.50
N ALA A 228 2.05 -34.45 10.70
CA ALA A 228 1.73 -35.82 11.05
C ALA A 228 3.00 -36.67 11.23
N LEU A 229 3.98 -36.57 10.32
CA LEU A 229 5.22 -37.33 10.41
C LEU A 229 6.13 -36.92 11.58
N PHE A 230 6.12 -35.66 12.01
CA PHE A 230 6.98 -35.16 13.09
C PHE A 230 6.30 -35.18 14.47
N ILE A 231 4.97 -35.11 14.55
CA ILE A 231 4.22 -35.17 15.81
C ILE A 231 3.77 -36.62 16.13
N SER A 232 3.58 -37.48 15.12
CA SER A 232 3.17 -38.89 15.34
C SER A 232 4.20 -39.77 16.06
N PRO A 233 5.54 -39.57 15.96
CA PRO A 233 6.49 -40.38 16.72
C PRO A 233 6.56 -40.02 18.20
N ILE A 234 6.11 -38.81 18.58
CA ILE A 234 6.26 -38.27 19.95
C ILE A 234 5.11 -38.72 20.88
N ARG A 235 3.99 -39.23 20.34
CA ARG A 235 2.93 -39.91 21.10
C ARG A 235 2.90 -41.41 20.79
N ARG A 236 3.95 -42.13 21.19
CA ARG A 236 3.84 -43.57 21.47
C ARG A 236 3.14 -43.75 22.81
N THR A 237 1.82 -43.77 22.79
CA THR A 237 1.05 -44.59 23.73
C THR A 237 0.53 -45.77 22.92
N PRO A 238 0.83 -47.02 23.32
CA PRO A 238 0.22 -48.16 22.67
C PRO A 238 -1.27 -48.14 23.02
N ASP A 239 -2.10 -48.50 22.03
CA ASP A 239 -3.52 -48.77 22.17
C ASP A 239 -4.47 -47.56 21.98
N VAL A 240 -4.81 -47.28 20.71
CA VAL A 240 -6.18 -47.28 20.17
C VAL A 240 -6.20 -46.95 18.66
N ASN A 241 -6.66 -47.90 17.86
CA ASN A 241 -7.29 -47.76 16.52
C ASN A 241 -6.71 -46.72 15.53
N PHE A 242 -5.61 -47.11 14.87
CA PHE A 242 -4.99 -46.44 13.71
C PHE A 242 -6.00 -46.14 12.57
N LEU A 243 -7.08 -46.91 12.45
CA LEU A 243 -8.12 -46.77 11.42
C LEU A 243 -9.12 -45.61 11.66
N LYS A 244 -9.17 -44.99 12.85
CA LYS A 244 -10.06 -43.83 13.10
C LYS A 244 -9.48 -42.48 12.64
N ILE A 245 -8.16 -42.39 12.47
CA ILE A 245 -7.49 -41.16 12.03
C ILE A 245 -7.69 -40.93 10.52
N GLY A 246 -7.85 -42.01 9.73
CA GLY A 246 -8.18 -41.91 8.30
C GLY A 246 -9.50 -41.18 8.03
N ASN A 247 -10.52 -41.37 8.88
CA ASN A 247 -11.80 -40.67 8.74
C ASN A 247 -11.72 -39.18 9.09
N LEU A 248 -10.73 -38.75 9.88
CA LEU A 248 -10.51 -37.33 10.19
C LEU A 248 -9.80 -36.60 9.04
N LEU A 249 -8.93 -37.29 8.30
CA LEU A 249 -8.21 -36.72 7.14
C LEU A 249 -9.11 -36.52 5.90
N VAL A 250 -10.16 -37.33 5.74
CA VAL A 250 -11.11 -37.19 4.62
C VAL A 250 -12.27 -36.25 4.95
N GLY A 251 -12.65 -36.12 6.22
CA GLY A 251 -13.73 -35.24 6.66
C GLY A 251 -13.37 -33.75 6.66
N PHE A 252 -12.12 -33.40 6.96
CA PHE A 252 -11.70 -32.00 7.06
C PHE A 252 -11.75 -31.23 5.71
N PRO A 253 -11.30 -31.81 4.57
CA PRO A 253 -11.48 -31.19 3.26
C PRO A 253 -12.96 -31.00 2.89
N PHE A 254 -13.83 -31.96 3.25
CA PHE A 254 -15.26 -31.90 2.94
C PHE A 254 -15.97 -30.80 3.75
N LEU A 255 -15.59 -30.64 5.03
CA LEU A 255 -16.12 -29.58 5.89
C LEU A 255 -15.73 -28.18 5.39
N VAL A 256 -14.50 -28.02 4.88
CA VAL A 256 -14.02 -26.76 4.29
C VAL A 256 -14.79 -26.42 3.00
N VAL A 257 -15.10 -27.41 2.15
CA VAL A 257 -15.91 -27.23 0.94
C VAL A 257 -17.37 -26.85 1.29
N VAL A 258 -17.93 -27.46 2.34
CA VAL A 258 -19.29 -27.16 2.80
C VAL A 258 -19.37 -25.76 3.44
N LEU A 259 -18.41 -25.38 4.28
CA LEU A 259 -18.33 -24.04 4.88
C LEU A 259 -18.17 -22.94 3.82
N HIS A 260 -17.40 -23.20 2.75
CA HIS A 260 -17.25 -22.25 1.65
C HIS A 260 -18.55 -22.05 0.84
N LYS A 261 -19.40 -23.07 0.71
CA LYS A 261 -20.72 -22.93 0.06
C LYS A 261 -21.77 -22.19 0.91
N ILE A 262 -21.51 -22.05 2.21
CA ILE A 262 -22.44 -21.39 3.15
C ILE A 262 -22.02 -19.93 3.39
N LEU A 263 -20.73 -19.61 3.22
CA LEU A 263 -20.14 -18.29 3.52
C LEU A 263 -19.84 -17.43 2.27
N CYS A 264 -20.18 -17.90 1.07
CA CYS A 264 -20.11 -17.19 -0.22
C CYS A 264 -21.39 -17.47 -1.01
#